data_AF-A0A398CXG0-F1
#
_entry.id   AF-A0A398CXG0-F1
#
_cell.length_a   1.000
_cell.length_b   1.000
_cell.length_c   1.000
_cell.angle_alpha   90.00
_cell.angle_beta   90.00
_cell.angle_gamma   90.00
#
_symmetry.space_group_name_H-M   'P 1'
#
loop_
_entity.id
_entity.type
_entity.pdbx_description
1 polymer ?
#
loop_
_entity_poly.entity_id
_entity_poly.type
_entity_poly.pdbx_seq_one_letter_code
_entity_poly.pdbx_strand_id
1 'polypeptide(L)'
;MTVADSDEERLRNQIEELVARRDYDAALRFAVREADHAYGRQRYAQGIDVLKALIQLLKDQQVVLWNIYIGACQKIVGLDNQLGDKSATIRDLIELSRYCIKDGDFDKALAAGNSAVSIDARSTDALNQKARVLAYRRDYAQAYKVLDQSLGVSPQNPRTLYLKASILGDNGKFAEALTMFEQVRMSEPSYPGLGKAIAEMRRQIDWKVKTVDGPVSGMRASHSSELDRVPAIQRKAKSTDPDDTTRNTLETLEDEAVVAEPSGPVEQLSTAAKRVVPSEAAGLTVMSPEELRLASLRREQEPEAFTAPASPPLG
;
A
#
# COMPACT_ATOMS: atom_id res chain seq x y z
N MET A 1 -6.41 -35.85 10.50
CA MET A 1 -5.82 -34.88 9.55
C MET A 1 -6.39 -35.20 8.19
N THR A 2 -7.06 -34.23 7.57
CA THR A 2 -7.62 -34.42 6.22
C THR A 2 -6.51 -34.20 5.19
N VAL A 3 -6.69 -34.69 3.96
CA VAL A 3 -5.71 -34.52 2.88
C VAL A 3 -5.48 -33.02 2.57
N ALA A 4 -6.49 -32.17 2.78
CA ALA A 4 -6.39 -30.72 2.60
C ALA A 4 -5.44 -30.06 3.60
N ASP A 5 -5.49 -30.45 4.88
CA ASP A 5 -4.56 -29.95 5.91
C ASP A 5 -3.10 -30.29 5.57
N SER A 6 -2.87 -31.50 5.02
CA SER A 6 -1.53 -31.95 4.63
C SER A 6 -0.96 -31.18 3.43
N ASP A 7 -1.81 -30.75 2.49
CA ASP A 7 -1.38 -29.99 1.33
C ASP A 7 -1.05 -28.53 1.70
N GLU A 8 -1.85 -27.90 2.55
CA GLU A 8 -1.61 -26.52 3.02
C GLU A 8 -0.35 -26.41 3.87
N GLU A 9 -0.12 -27.36 4.77
CA GLU A 9 1.09 -27.42 5.59
C GLU A 9 2.34 -27.59 4.71
N ARG A 10 2.26 -28.43 3.68
CA ARG A 10 3.35 -28.59 2.70
C ARG A 10 3.65 -27.29 1.97
N LEU A 11 2.62 -26.58 1.49
CA LEU A 11 2.79 -25.32 0.77
C LEU A 11 3.45 -24.26 1.66
N ARG A 12 3.02 -24.17 2.92
CA ARG A 12 3.59 -23.26 3.92
C ARG A 12 5.06 -23.56 4.18
N ASN A 13 5.40 -24.82 4.48
CA ASN A 13 6.78 -25.23 4.74
C ASN A 13 7.71 -24.90 3.56
N GLN A 14 7.22 -25.02 2.32
CA GLN A 14 8.00 -24.69 1.13
C GLN A 14 8.26 -23.17 1.00
N ILE A 15 7.26 -22.34 1.34
CA ILE A 15 7.43 -20.87 1.36
C ILE A 15 8.41 -20.48 2.48
N GLU A 16 8.26 -21.05 3.67
CA GLU A 16 9.15 -20.81 4.81
C GLU A 16 10.61 -21.14 4.46
N GLU A 17 10.84 -22.27 3.79
CA GLU A 17 12.18 -22.66 3.32
C GLU A 17 12.79 -21.64 2.35
N LEU A 18 12.01 -21.14 1.39
CA LEU A 18 12.46 -20.14 0.41
C LEU A 18 12.74 -18.79 1.08
N VAL A 19 11.86 -18.36 1.99
CA VAL A 19 12.02 -17.12 2.77
C VAL A 19 13.23 -17.22 3.70
N ALA A 20 13.45 -18.37 4.35
CA ALA A 20 14.61 -18.62 5.21
C ALA A 20 15.94 -18.55 4.42
N ARG A 21 15.92 -18.99 3.15
CA ARG A 21 17.04 -18.83 2.20
C ARG A 21 17.20 -17.41 1.67
N ARG A 22 16.30 -16.50 2.01
CA ARG A 22 16.21 -15.13 1.49
C ARG A 22 16.00 -15.05 -0.02
N ASP A 23 15.45 -16.11 -0.61
CA ASP A 23 15.06 -16.14 -2.03
C ASP A 23 13.60 -15.71 -2.16
N TYR A 24 13.35 -14.43 -1.89
CA TYR A 24 12.01 -13.88 -1.79
C TYR A 24 11.30 -13.84 -3.15
N ASP A 25 12.05 -13.64 -4.24
CA ASP A 25 11.52 -13.71 -5.60
C ASP A 25 11.09 -15.13 -5.97
N ALA A 26 11.84 -16.16 -5.57
CA ALA A 26 11.39 -17.55 -5.73
C ALA A 26 10.17 -17.85 -4.86
N ALA A 27 10.12 -17.35 -3.62
CA ALA A 27 8.97 -17.49 -2.74
C ALA A 27 7.69 -16.89 -3.38
N LEU A 28 7.80 -15.69 -3.95
CA LEU A 28 6.69 -15.07 -4.67
C LEU A 28 6.29 -15.87 -5.91
N ARG A 29 7.23 -16.23 -6.78
CA ARG A 29 6.93 -17.03 -7.99
C ARG A 29 6.25 -18.35 -7.64
N PHE A 30 6.71 -19.01 -6.58
CA PHE A 30 6.10 -20.22 -6.07
C PHE A 30 4.66 -19.96 -5.63
N ALA A 31 4.45 -19.01 -4.72
CA ALA A 31 3.12 -18.69 -4.20
C ALA A 31 2.12 -18.29 -5.30
N VAL A 32 2.57 -17.49 -6.27
CA VAL A 32 1.74 -17.09 -7.43
C VAL A 32 1.39 -18.29 -8.31
N ARG A 33 2.35 -19.18 -8.58
CA ARG A 33 2.09 -20.38 -9.38
C ARG A 33 1.06 -21.29 -8.71
N GLU A 34 1.17 -21.49 -7.40
CA GLU A 34 0.21 -22.29 -6.64
C GLU A 34 -1.17 -21.61 -6.60
N ALA A 35 -1.22 -20.29 -6.48
CA ALA A 35 -2.46 -19.52 -6.58
C ALA A 35 -3.11 -19.63 -7.97
N ASP A 36 -2.33 -19.57 -9.06
CA ASP A 36 -2.83 -19.74 -10.43
C ASP A 36 -3.30 -21.18 -10.68
N HIS A 37 -2.65 -22.17 -10.08
CA HIS A 37 -3.10 -23.57 -10.14
C HIS A 37 -4.40 -23.79 -9.34
N ALA A 38 -4.53 -23.15 -8.17
CA ALA A 38 -5.76 -23.14 -7.38
C ALA A 38 -6.90 -22.44 -8.13
N TYR A 39 -6.61 -21.34 -8.84
CA TYR A 39 -7.54 -20.66 -9.73
C TYR A 39 -8.13 -21.60 -10.79
N GLY A 40 -7.28 -22.37 -11.48
CA GLY A 40 -7.72 -23.33 -12.49
C GLY A 40 -8.65 -24.43 -11.95
N ARG A 41 -8.58 -24.70 -10.64
CA ARG A 41 -9.44 -25.66 -9.93
C ARG A 41 -10.61 -25.00 -9.20
N GLN A 42 -10.84 -23.70 -9.41
CA GLN A 42 -11.85 -22.88 -8.72
C GLN A 42 -11.70 -22.86 -7.19
N ARG A 43 -10.49 -23.11 -6.68
CA ARG A 43 -10.15 -23.06 -5.25
C ARG A 43 -9.54 -21.71 -4.88
N TYR A 44 -10.26 -20.62 -5.15
CA TYR A 44 -9.72 -19.26 -4.99
C TYR A 44 -9.26 -18.95 -3.56
N ALA A 45 -10.01 -19.43 -2.55
CA ALA A 45 -9.64 -19.28 -1.14
C ALA A 45 -8.24 -19.85 -0.83
N GLN A 46 -7.97 -21.07 -1.29
CA GLN A 46 -6.66 -21.71 -1.13
C GLN A 46 -5.54 -20.87 -1.77
N GLY A 47 -5.76 -20.31 -2.96
CA GLY A 47 -4.79 -19.43 -3.61
C GLY A 47 -4.52 -18.15 -2.82
N ILE A 48 -5.56 -17.58 -2.21
CA ILE A 48 -5.45 -16.41 -1.34
C ILE A 48 -4.67 -16.75 -0.07
N ASP A 49 -4.95 -17.89 0.56
CA ASP A 49 -4.29 -18.32 1.80
C ASP A 49 -2.78 -18.50 1.63
N VAL A 50 -2.36 -19.08 0.49
CA VAL A 50 -0.94 -19.23 0.14
C VAL A 50 -0.24 -17.86 0.02
N LEU A 51 -0.88 -16.90 -0.64
CA LEU A 51 -0.33 -15.55 -0.80
C LEU A 51 -0.32 -14.77 0.53
N LYS A 52 -1.35 -14.93 1.37
CA LYS A 52 -1.42 -14.32 2.70
C LYS A 52 -0.37 -14.90 3.65
N ALA A 53 -0.10 -16.21 3.57
CA ALA A 53 0.97 -16.85 4.33
C ALA A 53 2.34 -16.28 3.96
N LEU A 54 2.62 -16.09 2.66
CA LEU A 54 3.84 -15.41 2.21
C LEU A 54 3.94 -14.00 2.79
N ILE A 55 2.89 -13.18 2.66
CA ILE A 55 2.89 -11.81 3.18
C ILE A 55 3.16 -11.79 4.70
N GLN A 56 2.55 -12.71 5.46
CA GLN A 56 2.75 -12.77 6.90
C GLN A 56 4.19 -13.13 7.26
N LEU A 57 4.78 -14.14 6.62
CA LEU A 57 6.17 -14.52 6.85
C LEU A 57 7.14 -13.37 6.53
N LEU A 58 6.88 -12.60 5.47
CA LEU A 58 7.71 -11.44 5.14
C LEU A 58 7.59 -10.34 6.22
N LYS A 59 6.40 -10.13 6.79
CA LYS A 59 6.20 -9.18 7.91
C LYS A 59 6.92 -9.64 9.16
N ASP A 60 6.81 -10.91 9.52
CA ASP A 60 7.44 -11.49 10.71
C ASP A 60 8.97 -11.39 10.64
N GLN A 61 9.52 -11.55 9.43
CA GLN A 61 10.95 -11.39 9.16
C GLN A 61 11.37 -9.93 8.87
N GLN A 62 10.46 -8.96 9.04
CA GLN A 62 10.67 -7.53 8.79
C GLN A 62 11.27 -7.23 7.41
N VAL A 63 10.87 -8.00 6.38
CA VAL A 63 11.37 -7.84 5.02
C VAL A 63 10.72 -6.64 4.36
N VAL A 64 11.52 -5.68 3.91
CA VAL A 64 11.09 -4.41 3.31
C VAL A 64 11.25 -4.46 1.78
N LEU A 65 10.58 -5.43 1.14
CA LEU A 65 10.58 -5.59 -0.32
C LEU A 65 9.17 -5.35 -0.87
N TRP A 66 8.81 -4.07 -1.01
CA TRP A 66 7.44 -3.64 -1.36
C TRP A 66 6.95 -4.20 -2.69
N ASN A 67 7.83 -4.38 -3.67
CA ASN A 67 7.51 -5.02 -4.94
C ASN A 67 6.90 -6.43 -4.76
N ILE A 68 7.35 -7.18 -3.76
CA ILE A 68 6.83 -8.53 -3.47
C ILE A 68 5.45 -8.47 -2.84
N TYR A 69 5.25 -7.59 -1.85
CA TYR A 69 3.94 -7.36 -1.26
C TYR A 69 2.92 -6.89 -2.31
N ILE A 70 3.32 -5.96 -3.16
CA ILE A 70 2.49 -5.45 -4.27
C ILE A 70 2.09 -6.59 -5.21
N GLY A 71 3.05 -7.41 -5.64
CA GLY A 71 2.77 -8.55 -6.53
C GLY A 71 1.80 -9.57 -5.91
N ALA A 72 1.98 -9.90 -4.63
CA ALA A 72 1.09 -10.81 -3.91
C ALA A 72 -0.31 -10.20 -3.74
N CYS A 73 -0.42 -8.94 -3.30
CA CYS A 73 -1.71 -8.25 -3.14
C CYS A 73 -2.47 -8.10 -4.47
N GLN A 74 -1.79 -7.81 -5.57
CA GLN A 74 -2.43 -7.75 -6.90
C GLN A 74 -3.09 -9.09 -7.28
N LYS A 75 -2.42 -10.20 -6.97
CA LYS A 75 -2.98 -11.54 -7.20
C LYS A 75 -4.14 -11.85 -6.27
N ILE A 76 -4.05 -11.49 -4.99
CA ILE A 76 -5.15 -11.65 -4.03
C ILE A 76 -6.39 -10.88 -4.49
N VAL A 77 -6.25 -9.61 -4.87
CA VAL A 77 -7.38 -8.79 -5.38
C VAL A 77 -8.02 -9.43 -6.61
N GLY A 78 -7.22 -10.03 -7.50
CA GLY A 78 -7.75 -10.78 -8.65
C GLY A 78 -8.59 -11.99 -8.24
N LEU A 79 -8.18 -12.70 -7.19
CA LEU A 79 -8.88 -13.88 -6.65
C LEU A 79 -10.14 -13.51 -5.87
N ASP A 80 -10.08 -12.48 -5.02
CA ASP A 80 -11.24 -12.00 -4.26
C ASP A 80 -12.37 -11.52 -5.16
N ASN A 81 -12.02 -10.88 -6.28
CA ASN A 81 -13.00 -10.49 -7.30
C ASN A 81 -13.76 -11.70 -7.88
N GLN A 82 -13.13 -12.87 -7.99
CA GLN A 82 -13.81 -14.10 -8.43
C GLN A 82 -14.69 -14.71 -7.33
N LEU A 83 -14.30 -14.58 -6.07
CA LEU A 83 -15.11 -15.01 -4.93
C LEU A 83 -16.33 -14.12 -4.70
N GLY A 84 -16.31 -12.88 -5.21
CA GLY A 84 -17.39 -11.92 -5.05
C GLY A 84 -17.46 -11.29 -3.65
N ASP A 85 -16.46 -11.52 -2.78
CA ASP A 85 -16.35 -10.86 -1.49
C ASP A 85 -15.82 -9.43 -1.69
N LYS A 86 -16.76 -8.51 -1.85
CA LYS A 86 -16.47 -7.08 -2.00
C LYS A 86 -15.74 -6.49 -0.79
N SER A 87 -16.01 -6.98 0.41
CA SER A 87 -15.40 -6.47 1.64
C SER A 87 -13.92 -6.87 1.72
N ALA A 88 -13.62 -8.13 1.44
CA ALA A 88 -12.24 -8.61 1.31
C ALA A 88 -11.50 -7.87 0.19
N THR A 89 -12.12 -7.72 -0.98
CA THR A 89 -11.52 -6.99 -2.12
C THR A 89 -11.18 -5.55 -1.75
N ILE A 90 -12.07 -4.82 -1.07
CA ILE A 90 -11.80 -3.46 -0.58
C ILE A 90 -10.61 -3.45 0.37
N ARG A 91 -10.57 -4.37 1.33
CA ARG A 91 -9.45 -4.48 2.28
C ARG A 91 -8.12 -4.71 1.56
N ASP A 92 -8.09 -5.64 0.61
CA ASP A 92 -6.86 -6.03 -0.06
C ASP A 92 -6.41 -4.99 -1.10
N LEU A 93 -7.34 -4.22 -1.69
CA LEU A 93 -7.03 -2.99 -2.45
C LEU A 93 -6.45 -1.88 -1.58
N ILE A 94 -6.94 -1.73 -0.35
CA ILE A 94 -6.40 -0.77 0.62
C ILE A 94 -4.97 -1.15 1.02
N GLU A 95 -4.70 -2.43 1.28
CA GLU A 95 -3.33 -2.90 1.56
C GLU A 95 -2.41 -2.71 0.35
N LEU A 96 -2.88 -3.03 -0.86
CA LEU A 96 -2.14 -2.74 -2.09
C LEU A 96 -1.79 -1.25 -2.20
N SER A 97 -2.75 -0.36 -1.94
CA SER A 97 -2.52 1.09 -1.93
C SER A 97 -1.45 1.49 -0.91
N ARG A 98 -1.40 0.85 0.26
CA ARG A 98 -0.39 1.12 1.29
C ARG A 98 1.00 0.71 0.82
N TYR A 99 1.15 -0.50 0.29
CA TYR A 99 2.44 -0.96 -0.20
C TYR A 99 2.93 -0.10 -1.36
N CYS A 100 2.06 0.35 -2.26
CA CYS A 100 2.42 1.29 -3.31
C CYS A 100 2.85 2.67 -2.77
N ILE A 101 2.24 3.18 -1.68
CA ILE A 101 2.73 4.39 -1.00
C ILE A 101 4.17 4.17 -0.49
N LYS A 102 4.43 3.02 0.17
CA LYS A 102 5.76 2.71 0.72
C LYS A 102 6.83 2.52 -0.36
N ASP A 103 6.44 2.00 -1.53
CA ASP A 103 7.28 1.92 -2.73
C ASP A 103 7.49 3.28 -3.42
N GLY A 104 6.70 4.30 -3.07
CA GLY A 104 6.71 5.63 -3.69
C GLY A 104 5.92 5.73 -5.00
N ASP A 105 5.27 4.65 -5.44
CA ASP A 105 4.40 4.61 -6.61
C ASP A 105 2.99 5.12 -6.28
N PHE A 106 2.87 6.45 -6.16
CA PHE A 106 1.61 7.10 -5.81
C PHE A 106 0.52 6.97 -6.89
N ASP A 107 0.88 6.69 -8.14
CA ASP A 107 -0.09 6.50 -9.20
C ASP A 107 -0.77 5.13 -9.08
N LYS A 108 -0.01 4.05 -8.83
CA LYS A 108 -0.59 2.75 -8.49
C LYS A 108 -1.37 2.78 -7.19
N ALA A 109 -0.87 3.49 -6.18
CA ALA A 109 -1.58 3.65 -4.92
C ALA A 109 -2.95 4.33 -5.13
N LEU A 110 -2.98 5.38 -5.96
CA LEU A 110 -4.21 6.12 -6.23
C LEU A 110 -5.20 5.28 -7.05
N ALA A 111 -4.70 4.48 -7.99
CA ALA A 111 -5.52 3.54 -8.74
C ALA A 111 -6.18 2.52 -7.80
N ALA A 112 -5.43 1.91 -6.88
CA ALA A 112 -5.96 0.96 -5.91
C ALA A 112 -7.00 1.62 -4.97
N GLY A 113 -6.72 2.81 -4.45
CA GLY A 113 -7.67 3.59 -3.64
C GLY A 113 -8.95 3.96 -4.40
N ASN A 114 -8.84 4.35 -5.68
CA ASN A 114 -10.00 4.62 -6.53
C ASN A 114 -10.83 3.36 -6.80
N SER A 115 -10.19 2.22 -7.03
CA SER A 115 -10.88 0.93 -7.19
C SER A 115 -11.65 0.56 -5.92
N ALA A 116 -11.06 0.73 -4.73
CA ALA A 116 -11.74 0.45 -3.47
C ALA A 116 -13.00 1.32 -3.29
N VAL A 117 -12.89 2.63 -3.56
CA VAL A 117 -14.03 3.58 -3.53
C VAL A 117 -15.08 3.25 -4.60
N SER A 118 -14.68 2.69 -5.74
CA SER A 118 -15.63 2.30 -6.80
C SER A 118 -16.45 1.06 -6.43
N ILE A 119 -15.92 0.18 -5.58
CA ILE A 119 -16.66 -0.97 -5.05
C ILE A 119 -17.68 -0.52 -4.01
N ASP A 120 -17.28 0.37 -3.09
CA ASP A 120 -18.16 1.01 -2.12
C ASP A 120 -17.79 2.48 -1.90
N ALA A 121 -18.61 3.37 -2.48
CA ALA A 121 -18.43 4.82 -2.38
C ALA A 121 -18.69 5.37 -0.97
N ARG A 122 -19.28 4.58 -0.07
CA ARG A 122 -19.53 4.94 1.33
C ARG A 122 -18.55 4.27 2.29
N SER A 123 -17.60 3.49 1.81
CA SER A 123 -16.56 2.91 2.67
C SER A 123 -15.64 4.01 3.18
N THR A 124 -15.75 4.34 4.46
CA THR A 124 -14.90 5.35 5.13
C THR A 124 -13.42 4.96 5.04
N ASP A 125 -13.11 3.67 5.15
CA ASP A 125 -11.75 3.18 4.99
C ASP A 125 -11.20 3.39 3.57
N ALA A 126 -11.99 3.09 2.53
CA ALA A 126 -11.57 3.33 1.15
C ALA A 126 -11.37 4.83 0.85
N LEU A 127 -12.30 5.67 1.33
CA LEU A 127 -12.21 7.13 1.19
C LEU A 127 -10.97 7.67 1.91
N ASN A 128 -10.72 7.25 3.15
CA ASN A 128 -9.55 7.65 3.92
C ASN A 128 -8.25 7.26 3.21
N GLN A 129 -8.20 6.08 2.61
CA GLN A 129 -7.03 5.60 1.89
C GLN A 129 -6.77 6.42 0.63
N LYS A 130 -7.80 6.68 -0.16
CA LYS A 130 -7.70 7.59 -1.31
C LYS A 130 -7.22 8.98 -0.90
N ALA A 131 -7.77 9.55 0.17
CA ALA A 131 -7.36 10.86 0.68
C ALA A 131 -5.89 10.88 1.11
N ARG A 132 -5.43 9.81 1.76
CA ARG A 132 -4.03 9.64 2.16
C ARG A 132 -3.10 9.64 0.94
N VAL A 133 -3.43 8.89 -0.11
CA VAL A 133 -2.63 8.91 -1.35
C VAL A 133 -2.59 10.30 -1.98
N LEU A 134 -3.72 11.00 -2.01
CA LEU A 134 -3.79 12.38 -2.52
C LEU A 134 -2.90 13.33 -1.71
N ALA A 135 -2.84 13.16 -0.39
CA ALA A 135 -1.94 13.93 0.47
C ALA A 135 -0.45 13.62 0.21
N TYR A 136 -0.07 12.36 -0.01
CA TYR A 136 1.29 11.99 -0.43
C TYR A 136 1.67 12.63 -1.78
N ARG A 137 0.70 12.81 -2.67
CA ARG A 137 0.85 13.57 -3.93
C ARG A 137 0.83 15.09 -3.75
N ARG A 138 0.71 15.59 -2.51
CA ARG A 138 0.53 17.01 -2.15
C ARG A 138 -0.74 17.65 -2.75
N ASP A 139 -1.71 16.85 -3.19
CA ASP A 139 -3.03 17.32 -3.61
C ASP A 139 -3.96 17.43 -2.40
N TYR A 140 -3.63 18.37 -1.51
CA TYR A 140 -4.36 18.55 -0.25
C TYR A 140 -5.81 18.97 -0.47
N ALA A 141 -6.08 19.76 -1.52
CA ALA A 141 -7.43 20.22 -1.81
C ALA A 141 -8.37 19.05 -2.12
N GLN A 142 -7.93 18.08 -2.93
CA GLN A 142 -8.73 16.87 -3.18
C GLN A 142 -8.73 15.94 -1.98
N ALA A 143 -7.62 15.81 -1.25
CA ALA A 143 -7.57 15.01 -0.02
C ALA A 143 -8.63 15.46 0.99
N TYR A 144 -8.75 16.77 1.25
CA TYR A 144 -9.77 17.31 2.15
C TYR A 144 -11.19 17.04 1.66
N LYS A 145 -11.47 17.19 0.37
CA LYS A 145 -12.79 16.88 -0.20
C LYS A 145 -13.18 15.41 0.03
N VAL A 146 -12.24 14.49 -0.17
CA VAL A 146 -12.48 13.05 0.05
C VAL A 146 -12.66 12.74 1.55
N LEU A 147 -11.93 13.42 2.43
CA LEU A 147 -12.12 13.29 3.88
C LEU A 147 -13.45 13.86 4.35
N ASP A 148 -13.89 14.97 3.77
CA ASP A 148 -15.21 15.55 4.04
C ASP A 148 -16.34 14.62 3.58
N GLN A 149 -16.14 13.90 2.47
CA GLN A 149 -17.06 12.81 2.07
C GLN A 149 -17.06 11.67 3.09
N SER A 150 -15.89 11.24 3.56
CA SER A 150 -15.78 10.19 4.60
C SER A 150 -16.47 10.60 5.91
N LEU A 151 -16.26 11.84 6.37
CA LEU A 151 -16.97 12.41 7.52
C LEU A 151 -18.46 12.61 7.25
N GLY A 152 -18.88 12.86 6.01
CA GLY A 152 -20.29 12.87 5.62
C GLY A 152 -20.97 11.51 5.81
N VAL A 153 -20.23 10.41 5.67
CA VAL A 153 -20.71 9.06 5.99
C VAL A 153 -20.70 8.79 7.50
N SER A 154 -19.61 9.16 8.18
CA SER A 154 -19.44 8.95 9.62
C SER A 154 -18.80 10.19 10.28
N PRO A 155 -19.63 11.13 10.79
CA PRO A 155 -19.17 12.45 11.22
C PRO A 155 -18.18 12.47 12.38
N GLN A 156 -18.21 11.46 13.25
CA GLN A 156 -17.32 11.35 14.41
C GLN A 156 -16.31 10.20 14.27
N ASN A 157 -16.04 9.73 13.04
CA ASN A 157 -15.08 8.67 12.83
C ASN A 157 -13.66 9.11 13.27
N PRO A 158 -13.10 8.55 14.34
CA PRO A 158 -11.85 9.05 14.93
C PRO A 158 -10.65 8.90 13.99
N ARG A 159 -10.63 7.80 13.22
CA ARG A 159 -9.60 7.55 12.19
C ARG A 159 -9.61 8.60 11.09
N THR A 160 -10.79 9.02 10.66
CA THR A 160 -10.97 10.04 9.60
C THR A 160 -10.58 11.42 10.11
N LEU A 161 -11.03 11.78 11.32
CA LEU A 161 -10.68 13.04 11.96
C LEU A 161 -9.17 13.14 12.21
N TYR A 162 -8.55 12.08 12.73
CA TYR A 162 -7.11 12.02 12.92
C TYR A 162 -6.37 12.16 11.59
N LEU A 163 -6.75 11.42 10.56
CA LEU A 163 -6.10 11.49 9.24
C LEU A 163 -6.20 12.90 8.64
N LYS A 164 -7.37 13.54 8.75
CA LYS A 164 -7.56 14.93 8.31
C LYS A 164 -6.67 15.88 9.10
N ALA A 165 -6.58 15.71 10.42
CA ALA A 165 -5.70 16.50 11.28
C ALA A 165 -4.23 16.35 10.89
N SER A 166 -3.75 15.12 10.65
CA SER A 166 -2.38 14.86 10.19
C SER A 166 -2.10 15.55 8.85
N ILE A 167 -3.00 15.43 7.87
CA ILE A 167 -2.83 16.07 6.55
C ILE A 167 -2.85 17.60 6.67
N LEU A 168 -3.69 18.17 7.55
CA LEU A 168 -3.67 19.60 7.86
C LEU A 168 -2.33 20.03 8.46
N GLY A 169 -1.78 19.23 9.37
CA GLY A 169 -0.46 19.44 9.96
C GLY A 169 0.66 19.41 8.93
N ASP A 170 0.68 18.41 8.05
CA ASP A 170 1.65 18.28 6.95
C ASP A 170 1.54 19.42 5.93
N ASN A 171 0.35 20.02 5.81
CA ASN A 171 0.10 21.22 5.01
C ASN A 171 0.32 22.54 5.79
N GLY A 172 0.91 22.48 7.00
CA GLY A 172 1.28 23.65 7.80
C GLY A 172 0.12 24.37 8.52
N LYS A 173 -1.10 23.81 8.46
CA LYS A 173 -2.32 24.33 9.08
C LYS A 173 -2.48 23.84 10.51
N PHE A 174 -1.50 24.16 11.36
CA PHE A 174 -1.37 23.56 12.70
C PHE A 174 -2.53 23.85 13.65
N ALA A 175 -3.15 25.03 13.59
CA ALA A 175 -4.30 25.38 14.43
C ALA A 175 -5.57 24.57 14.08
N GLU A 176 -5.83 24.38 12.78
CA GLU A 176 -6.93 23.54 12.28
C GLU A 176 -6.68 22.07 12.65
N ALA A 177 -5.45 21.59 12.45
CA ALA A 177 -5.04 20.24 12.84
C ALA A 177 -5.23 19.98 14.34
N LEU A 178 -4.78 20.91 15.19
CA LEU A 178 -4.94 20.80 16.64
C LEU A 178 -6.41 20.72 17.03
N THR A 179 -7.28 21.52 16.42
CA THR A 179 -8.73 21.47 16.69
C THR A 179 -9.32 20.10 16.37
N MET A 180 -8.93 19.49 15.25
CA MET A 180 -9.39 18.16 14.87
C MET A 180 -8.84 17.06 15.80
N PHE A 181 -7.56 17.12 16.18
CA PHE A 181 -7.00 16.19 17.17
C PHE A 181 -7.68 16.31 18.53
N GLU A 182 -8.05 17.52 18.95
CA GLU A 182 -8.81 17.73 20.18
C GLU A 182 -10.21 17.10 20.13
N GLN A 183 -10.87 17.09 18.97
CA GLN A 183 -12.12 16.35 18.79
C GLN A 183 -11.91 14.84 18.95
N VAL A 184 -10.86 14.28 18.34
CA VAL A 184 -10.48 12.86 18.53
C VAL A 184 -10.23 12.57 20.01
N ARG A 185 -9.58 13.48 20.73
CA ARG A 185 -9.30 13.31 22.18
C ARG A 185 -10.57 13.27 23.02
N MET A 186 -11.60 14.05 22.65
CA MET A 186 -12.87 14.07 23.36
C MET A 186 -13.65 12.76 23.17
N SER A 187 -13.60 12.16 21.98
CA SER A 187 -14.29 10.90 21.70
C SER A 187 -13.50 9.67 22.14
N GLU A 188 -12.18 9.65 21.89
CA GLU A 188 -11.29 8.52 22.15
C GLU A 188 -9.96 9.01 22.76
N PRO A 189 -9.91 9.22 24.09
CA PRO A 189 -8.71 9.71 24.77
C PRO A 189 -7.48 8.80 24.62
N SER A 190 -7.70 7.50 24.39
CA SER A 190 -6.65 6.49 24.21
C SER A 190 -6.27 6.24 22.75
N TYR A 191 -6.66 7.13 21.82
CA TYR A 191 -6.32 6.97 20.40
C TYR A 191 -4.77 6.96 20.22
N PRO A 192 -4.20 5.93 19.54
CA PRO A 192 -2.76 5.78 19.40
C PRO A 192 -2.08 7.01 18.79
N GLY A 193 -0.88 7.34 19.28
CA GLY A 193 -0.11 8.50 18.82
C GLY A 193 -0.74 9.89 19.04
N LEU A 194 -1.96 10.01 19.57
CA LEU A 194 -2.69 11.29 19.63
C LEU A 194 -2.01 12.34 20.52
N GLY A 195 -1.55 11.95 21.70
CA GLY A 195 -0.86 12.87 22.61
C GLY A 195 0.41 13.46 22.00
N LYS A 196 1.19 12.63 21.27
CA LYS A 196 2.39 13.06 20.54
C LYS A 196 2.02 14.05 19.43
N ALA A 197 0.99 13.74 18.65
CA ALA A 197 0.52 14.61 17.56
C ALA A 197 0.04 15.98 18.08
N ILE A 198 -0.75 16.00 19.16
CA ILE A 198 -1.20 17.26 19.80
C ILE A 198 -0.02 18.09 20.31
N ALA A 199 0.95 17.45 20.97
CA ALA A 199 2.14 18.13 21.48
C ALA A 199 2.96 18.75 20.34
N GLU A 200 3.13 18.02 19.24
CA GLU A 200 3.83 18.52 18.05
C GLU A 200 3.10 19.71 17.42
N MET A 201 1.78 19.64 17.22
CA MET A 201 1.02 20.76 16.68
C MET A 201 1.15 22.02 17.57
N ARG A 202 1.08 21.87 18.90
CA ARG A 202 1.27 22.99 19.84
C ARG A 202 2.66 23.60 19.74
N ARG A 203 3.70 22.77 19.64
CA ARG A 203 5.08 23.22 19.44
C ARG A 203 5.24 24.03 18.17
N GLN A 204 4.67 23.56 17.06
CA GLN A 204 4.73 24.25 15.77
C GLN A 204 4.00 25.60 15.79
N ILE A 205 2.89 25.69 16.52
CA ILE A 205 2.16 26.95 16.74
C ILE A 205 3.01 27.93 17.57
N ASP A 206 3.55 27.48 18.71
CA ASP A 206 4.40 28.31 19.58
C ASP A 206 5.64 28.83 18.86
N TRP A 207 6.29 27.96 18.06
CA TRP A 207 7.41 28.36 17.22
C TRP A 207 7.01 29.48 16.23
N LYS A 208 5.89 29.31 15.51
CA LYS A 208 5.40 30.35 14.58
C LYS A 208 5.10 31.67 15.29
N VAL A 209 4.48 31.64 16.47
CA VAL A 209 4.19 32.86 17.26
C VAL A 209 5.49 33.57 17.64
N LYS A 210 6.47 32.84 18.20
CA LYS A 210 7.78 33.41 18.57
C LYS A 210 8.57 33.97 17.40
N THR A 211 8.46 33.39 16.21
CA THR A 211 9.11 33.94 15.01
C THR A 211 8.46 35.23 14.53
N VAL A 212 7.15 35.39 14.74
CA VAL A 212 6.43 36.62 14.42
C VAL A 212 6.73 37.72 15.45
N ASP A 213 6.90 37.34 16.72
CA ASP A 213 7.22 38.23 17.84
C ASP A 213 8.73 38.49 18.06
N GLY A 214 9.59 38.14 17.08
CA GLY A 214 11.02 38.46 17.08
C GLY A 214 11.28 39.96 17.28
N PRO A 215 12.41 40.37 17.89
CA PRO A 215 12.48 41.56 18.71
C PRO A 215 12.07 42.82 17.94
N VAL A 216 11.00 43.46 18.41
CA VAL A 216 10.70 44.88 18.14
C VAL A 216 11.78 45.70 18.85
N SER A 217 13.01 45.69 18.32
CA SER A 217 14.07 46.59 18.74
C SER A 217 15.01 46.88 17.58
N GLY A 218 14.80 48.05 16.97
CA GLY A 218 15.83 48.79 16.25
C GLY A 218 15.98 48.54 14.75
N MET A 219 15.34 49.39 13.95
CA MET A 219 15.80 49.91 12.64
C MET A 219 16.48 48.95 11.65
N ARG A 220 15.84 48.69 10.50
CA ARG A 220 16.00 49.51 9.27
C ARG A 220 15.04 49.01 8.19
N ALA A 221 14.24 49.93 7.66
CA ALA A 221 13.48 49.72 6.44
C ALA A 221 14.43 49.65 5.24
N SER A 222 14.30 48.57 4.46
CA SER A 222 14.29 48.66 3.00
C SER A 222 13.48 47.48 2.48
N HIS A 223 12.26 47.79 2.06
CA HIS A 223 11.42 46.91 1.27
C HIS A 223 12.20 46.37 0.07
N SER A 224 12.21 45.05 -0.10
CA SER A 224 12.03 44.46 -1.42
C SER A 224 11.10 43.27 -1.27
N SER A 225 9.87 43.49 -1.70
CA SER A 225 8.83 42.51 -1.92
C SER A 225 9.23 41.62 -3.10
N GLU A 226 9.69 40.40 -2.86
CA GLU A 226 9.68 39.35 -3.88
C GLU A 226 9.23 38.01 -3.27
N LEU A 227 7.90 37.85 -3.30
CA LEU A 227 7.19 36.68 -3.83
C LEU A 227 7.45 35.30 -3.21
N ASP A 228 6.39 34.78 -2.58
CA ASP A 228 5.86 33.42 -2.70
C ASP A 228 6.66 32.46 -3.60
N ARG A 229 7.78 31.92 -3.07
CA ARG A 229 8.45 30.78 -3.66
C ARG A 229 8.73 29.74 -2.60
N VAL A 230 7.75 28.85 -2.43
CA VAL A 230 8.06 27.46 -2.07
C VAL A 230 9.11 26.98 -3.09
N PRO A 231 10.28 26.48 -2.67
CA PRO A 231 11.26 25.99 -3.63
C PRO A 231 10.64 24.84 -4.43
N ALA A 232 10.46 25.06 -5.72
CA ALA A 232 10.16 24.01 -6.67
C ALA A 232 11.34 23.03 -6.66
N ILE A 233 11.21 21.94 -5.90
CA ILE A 233 12.11 20.80 -6.04
C ILE A 233 11.79 20.18 -7.40
N GLN A 234 12.65 20.53 -8.36
CA GLN A 234 12.65 19.96 -9.69
C GLN A 234 12.66 18.44 -9.60
N ARG A 235 11.81 17.81 -10.41
CA ARG A 235 11.91 16.39 -10.74
C ARG A 235 13.35 16.09 -11.19
N LYS A 236 14.08 15.36 -10.38
CA LYS A 236 15.22 14.56 -10.82
C LYS A 236 15.12 13.20 -10.15
N ALA A 237 14.72 12.22 -10.94
CA ALA A 237 14.94 10.82 -10.66
C ALA A 237 16.45 10.59 -10.52
N LYS A 238 16.95 10.44 -9.29
CA LYS A 238 18.12 9.59 -9.00
C LYS A 238 18.20 9.29 -7.51
N SER A 239 18.45 8.01 -7.23
CA SER A 239 18.69 7.36 -5.94
C SER A 239 19.68 8.09 -5.04
N THR A 240 19.38 8.17 -3.73
CA THR A 240 20.33 8.04 -2.61
C THR A 240 19.55 7.91 -1.28
N ASP A 241 20.18 7.20 -0.35
CA ASP A 241 19.81 6.70 1.00
C ASP A 241 18.76 7.43 1.88
N PRO A 242 18.18 6.70 2.86
CA PRO A 242 17.07 7.17 3.70
C PRO A 242 17.59 8.02 4.85
N ASP A 243 17.32 9.33 4.80
CA ASP A 243 17.47 10.18 5.98
C ASP A 243 16.20 10.04 6.86
N ASP A 244 16.35 9.21 7.89
CA ASP A 244 15.42 8.82 8.96
C ASP A 244 15.08 9.97 9.94
N THR A 245 14.63 11.12 9.43
CA THR A 245 14.26 12.26 10.31
C THR A 245 12.95 12.97 9.98
N THR A 246 12.27 12.60 8.90
CA THR A 246 10.83 12.89 8.74
C THR A 246 10.04 11.60 8.79
N ARG A 247 9.93 11.00 9.99
CA ARG A 247 8.83 10.08 10.28
C ARG A 247 7.54 10.82 9.98
N ASN A 248 6.91 10.48 8.87
CA ASN A 248 5.71 11.14 8.42
C ASN A 248 4.60 10.82 9.44
N THR A 249 3.83 11.80 9.90
CA THR A 249 2.74 11.56 10.87
C THR A 249 1.66 10.61 10.33
N LEU A 250 1.66 10.40 9.01
CA LEU A 250 0.85 9.42 8.28
C LEU A 250 1.30 7.97 8.49
N GLU A 251 2.56 7.74 8.86
CA GLU A 251 3.17 6.42 9.07
C GLU A 251 3.00 5.93 10.52
N THR A 252 2.91 6.85 11.49
CA THR A 252 2.74 6.54 12.92
C THR A 252 1.48 5.74 13.28
N LEU A 253 0.45 5.72 12.41
CA LEU A 253 -0.74 4.89 12.65
C LEU A 253 -0.56 3.42 12.28
N GLU A 254 0.45 3.08 11.48
CA GLU A 254 0.61 1.72 10.95
C GLU A 254 1.60 0.89 11.77
N ASP A 255 2.61 1.50 12.37
CA ASP A 255 3.60 0.77 13.17
C ASP A 255 3.08 0.39 14.57
N GLU A 256 2.20 1.18 15.19
CA GLU A 256 1.68 0.88 16.53
C GLU A 256 0.57 -0.20 16.54
N ALA A 257 -0.03 -0.54 15.39
CA ALA A 257 -1.08 -1.57 15.31
C ALA A 257 -0.54 -2.99 15.02
N VAL A 258 0.74 -3.11 14.62
CA VAL A 258 1.38 -4.40 14.30
C VAL A 258 2.27 -4.90 15.45
N VAL A 259 2.64 -4.05 16.42
CA VAL A 259 3.45 -4.44 17.58
C VAL A 259 2.60 -4.44 18.85
N ALA A 260 1.72 -5.42 18.96
CA ALA A 260 1.31 -5.97 20.24
C ALA A 260 2.00 -7.33 20.40
N GLU A 261 3.31 -7.32 20.58
CA GLU A 261 4.10 -8.53 20.88
C GLU A 261 4.26 -8.67 22.41
N PRO A 262 4.02 -9.86 22.98
CA PRO A 262 4.31 -10.16 24.37
C PRO A 262 5.82 -10.27 24.59
N SER A 263 6.26 -9.70 25.70
CA SER A 263 7.64 -9.69 26.21
C SER A 263 8.31 -11.07 26.26
N GLY A 264 9.48 -11.19 25.60
CA GLY A 264 10.46 -12.26 25.80
C GLY A 264 11.76 -12.00 25.01
N PRO A 265 12.96 -12.26 25.56
CA PRO A 265 14.23 -11.87 24.92
C PRO A 265 14.71 -12.93 23.91
N VAL A 266 15.12 -12.49 22.71
CA VAL A 266 15.77 -13.35 21.70
C VAL A 266 17.26 -13.01 21.63
N GLU A 267 18.06 -14.05 21.87
CA GLU A 267 19.51 -14.08 21.83
C GLU A 267 20.03 -14.08 20.38
N GLN A 268 21.03 -13.25 20.09
CA GLN A 268 21.63 -13.06 18.77
C GLN A 268 22.62 -14.18 18.44
N LEU A 269 22.57 -14.73 17.22
CA LEU A 269 23.72 -15.43 16.65
C LEU A 269 24.02 -14.97 15.21
N SER A 270 25.32 -14.83 14.99
CA SER A 270 25.95 -14.00 13.99
C SER A 270 26.44 -14.79 12.77
N THR A 271 26.46 -14.07 11.65
CA THR A 271 27.52 -14.01 10.63
C THR A 271 27.89 -15.22 9.75
N ALA A 272 27.81 -14.92 8.44
CA ALA A 272 28.81 -15.12 7.39
C ALA A 272 28.77 -16.41 6.55
N ALA A 273 28.49 -16.25 5.24
CA ALA A 273 29.54 -16.28 4.23
C ALA A 273 29.00 -15.85 2.84
N LYS A 274 29.66 -14.86 2.23
CA LYS A 274 29.48 -14.42 0.84
C LYS A 274 30.05 -15.46 -0.13
N ARG A 275 29.38 -15.67 -1.25
CA ARG A 275 30.06 -16.04 -2.50
C ARG A 275 29.34 -15.44 -3.72
N VAL A 276 30.10 -14.68 -4.48
CA VAL A 276 29.75 -13.96 -5.72
C VAL A 276 30.17 -14.83 -6.91
N VAL A 277 29.31 -15.06 -7.92
CA VAL A 277 29.58 -15.02 -9.39
C VAL A 277 28.26 -15.21 -10.22
N PRO A 278 28.19 -14.98 -11.56
CA PRO A 278 27.69 -13.75 -12.18
C PRO A 278 26.38 -13.89 -13.00
N SER A 279 25.92 -12.71 -13.42
CA SER A 279 24.78 -12.37 -14.29
C SER A 279 24.74 -13.06 -15.66
N GLU A 280 23.57 -13.55 -16.04
CA GLU A 280 23.14 -13.61 -17.44
C GLU A 280 21.74 -13.03 -17.59
N ALA A 281 21.64 -12.05 -18.50
CA ALA A 281 20.44 -11.31 -18.82
C ALA A 281 19.62 -12.04 -19.90
N ALA A 282 18.30 -12.12 -19.71
CA ALA A 282 17.37 -12.39 -20.79
C ALA A 282 16.18 -11.44 -20.64
N GLY A 283 16.09 -10.49 -21.56
CA GLY A 283 15.06 -9.46 -21.59
C GLY A 283 13.69 -10.05 -21.91
N LEU A 284 12.70 -9.69 -21.09
CA LEU A 284 11.28 -9.87 -21.38
C LEU A 284 10.75 -8.53 -21.88
N THR A 285 10.58 -8.42 -23.20
CA THR A 285 9.87 -7.32 -23.84
C THR A 285 8.37 -7.49 -23.55
N VAL A 286 7.81 -6.53 -22.83
CA VAL A 286 6.37 -6.44 -22.56
C VAL A 286 5.69 -5.98 -23.85
N MET A 287 4.78 -6.78 -24.39
CA MET A 287 3.95 -6.40 -25.54
C MET A 287 2.98 -5.30 -25.14
N SER A 288 2.81 -4.33 -26.03
CA SER A 288 1.97 -3.17 -25.79
C SER A 288 0.47 -3.52 -25.91
N PRO A 289 -0.44 -2.73 -25.31
CA PRO A 289 -1.88 -2.98 -25.34
C PRO A 289 -2.49 -3.06 -26.75
N GLU A 290 -1.87 -2.45 -27.76
CA GLU A 290 -2.31 -2.53 -29.16
C GLU A 290 -2.03 -3.89 -29.79
N GLU A 291 -0.91 -4.53 -29.44
CA GLU A 291 -0.53 -5.83 -29.99
C GLU A 291 -1.41 -6.96 -29.43
N LEU A 292 -1.83 -6.84 -28.17
CA LEU A 292 -2.81 -7.73 -27.54
C LEU A 292 -4.19 -7.65 -28.21
N ARG A 293 -4.59 -6.46 -28.70
CA ARG A 293 -5.84 -6.26 -29.45
C ARG A 293 -5.79 -6.89 -30.84
N LEU A 294 -4.67 -6.76 -31.55
CA LEU A 294 -4.49 -7.37 -32.88
C LEU A 294 -4.44 -8.90 -32.82
N ALA A 295 -3.88 -9.48 -31.75
CA ALA A 295 -3.86 -10.92 -31.54
C ALA A 295 -5.26 -11.51 -31.25
N SER A 296 -6.14 -10.73 -30.61
CA SER A 296 -7.52 -11.17 -30.32
C SER A 296 -8.44 -11.07 -31.55
N LEU A 297 -8.27 -10.06 -32.41
CA LEU A 297 -9.02 -9.92 -33.66
C LEU A 297 -8.69 -11.01 -34.71
N ARG A 298 -7.47 -11.55 -34.72
CA ARG A 298 -7.10 -12.67 -35.63
C ARG A 298 -7.77 -14.00 -35.25
N ARG A 299 -8.19 -14.16 -34.00
CA ARG A 299 -8.80 -15.41 -33.51
C ARG A 299 -10.28 -15.54 -33.85
N GLU A 300 -10.94 -14.44 -34.24
CA GLU A 300 -12.38 -14.40 -34.57
C GLU A 300 -12.68 -14.61 -36.06
N GLN A 301 -11.66 -14.81 -36.92
CA GLN A 301 -11.83 -14.97 -38.38
C GLN A 301 -11.49 -16.36 -38.95
N GLU A 302 -11.22 -17.38 -38.12
CA GLU A 302 -11.07 -18.75 -38.64
C GLU A 302 -12.45 -19.44 -38.68
N PRO A 303 -12.95 -19.87 -39.86
CA PRO A 303 -14.20 -20.62 -39.93
C PRO A 303 -14.00 -22.05 -39.43
N GLU A 304 -14.91 -22.52 -38.58
CA GLU A 304 -14.94 -23.88 -38.05
C GLU A 304 -14.92 -24.93 -39.18
N ALA A 305 -13.91 -25.79 -39.16
CA ALA A 305 -13.79 -26.90 -40.10
C ALA A 305 -14.85 -27.97 -39.81
N PHE A 306 -15.77 -28.11 -40.76
CA PHE A 306 -16.85 -29.10 -40.83
C PHE A 306 -16.28 -30.53 -40.83
N THR A 307 -16.60 -31.35 -39.82
CA THR A 307 -16.27 -32.77 -39.77
C THR A 307 -17.33 -33.59 -40.51
N ALA A 308 -16.92 -34.32 -41.56
CA ALA A 308 -17.77 -35.23 -42.34
C ALA A 308 -17.84 -36.64 -41.72
N PRO A 309 -18.95 -37.39 -41.89
CA PRO A 309 -19.09 -38.74 -41.31
C PRO A 309 -18.48 -39.85 -42.19
N ALA A 310 -17.98 -40.89 -41.52
CA ALA A 310 -17.32 -42.06 -42.11
C ALA A 310 -18.27 -42.97 -42.92
N SER A 311 -17.78 -43.48 -44.06
CA SER A 311 -18.41 -44.53 -44.87
C SER A 311 -17.93 -45.94 -44.46
N PRO A 312 -18.72 -47.02 -44.68
CA PRO A 312 -18.40 -48.37 -44.21
C PRO A 312 -17.49 -49.14 -45.20
N PRO A 313 -16.85 -50.25 -44.77
CA PRO A 313 -15.91 -50.98 -45.61
C PRO A 313 -16.63 -51.93 -46.58
N LEU A 314 -16.14 -51.99 -47.82
CA LEU A 314 -16.39 -53.06 -48.79
C LEU A 314 -15.18 -54.00 -48.77
N GLY A 315 -15.43 -55.30 -48.65
CA GLY A 315 -14.44 -56.37 -48.73
C GLY A 315 -14.80 -57.56 -47.85
#